data_AF-A0A2G9ZPT1-F1
#
_entry.id   AF-A0A2G9ZPT1-F1
#
_cell.length_a   1.000
_cell.length_b   1.000
_cell.length_c   1.000
_cell.angle_alpha   90.00
_cell.angle_beta   90.00
_cell.angle_gamma   90.00
#
_symmetry.space_group_name_H-M   'P 1'
#
loop_
_entity.id
_entity.type
_entity.pdbx_description
1 polymer ?
#
loop_
_entity_poly.entity_id
_entity_poly.type
_entity_poly.pdbx_seq_one_letter_code
_entity_poly.pdbx_strand_id
1 'polypeptide(L)'
;MRERFIIHLNVADFASAVERVVEPRLQGRPVLIAPEGSSRAVVYDMSEEAYRHGIRKGMPIRKALRRCPGATVLPPHPDRYERAMRAFLEHALPYSPLIEITDCRGHLFLDVTGTGRLFGPPPDLAWRIRKTVRSAMGLNPIWSVAPNKLTAKVATRIVKPAGEYIIGAGEEETFLAPLPLHLIPGIESEDLKRFSDFNLTYVREAARLSE
;
A
#
# COMPACT_ATOMS: atom_id res chain seq x y z
N MET A 1 -4.56 18.86 23.23
CA MET A 1 -4.39 18.74 21.77
C MET A 1 -5.64 18.09 21.20
N ARG A 2 -6.13 18.52 20.03
CA ARG A 2 -7.29 17.88 19.39
C ARG A 2 -6.85 16.51 18.85
N GLU A 3 -7.63 15.48 19.12
CA GLU A 3 -7.39 14.13 18.58
C GLU A 3 -7.43 14.19 17.05
N ARG A 4 -6.42 13.61 16.39
CA ARG A 4 -6.30 13.59 14.93
C ARG A 4 -6.74 12.23 14.38
N PHE A 5 -7.36 12.24 13.21
CA PHE A 5 -7.75 11.02 12.52
C PHE A 5 -7.22 11.04 11.10
N ILE A 6 -6.22 10.20 10.83
CA ILE A 6 -5.61 10.02 9.52
C ILE A 6 -6.11 8.72 8.92
N ILE A 7 -6.80 8.82 7.80
CA ILE A 7 -7.12 7.68 6.95
C ILE A 7 -5.96 7.46 5.99
N HIS A 8 -5.43 6.24 5.92
CA HIS A 8 -4.56 5.83 4.83
C HIS A 8 -5.28 4.82 3.96
N LEU A 9 -5.42 5.12 2.67
CA LEU A 9 -5.94 4.20 1.66
C LEU A 9 -4.79 3.71 0.77
N ASN A 10 -4.80 2.43 0.44
CA ASN A 10 -3.76 1.80 -0.36
C ASN A 10 -4.35 0.71 -1.29
N VAL A 11 -4.25 0.91 -2.59
CA VAL A 11 -4.53 -0.15 -3.56
C VAL A 11 -3.27 -1.03 -3.71
N ALA A 12 -3.34 -2.26 -3.21
CA ALA A 12 -2.24 -3.21 -3.33
C ALA A 12 -1.89 -3.47 -4.81
N ASP A 13 -0.59 -3.59 -5.07
CA ASP A 13 -0.04 -3.90 -6.40
C ASP A 13 -0.66 -3.06 -7.52
N PHE A 14 -0.68 -1.74 -7.30
CA PHE A 14 -1.49 -0.77 -8.03
C PHE A 14 -1.47 -0.92 -9.55
N ALA A 15 -0.29 -1.09 -10.16
CA ALA A 15 -0.22 -1.22 -11.62
C ALA A 15 -0.86 -2.54 -12.07
N SER A 16 -0.58 -3.65 -11.37
CA SER A 16 -1.24 -4.93 -11.64
C SER A 16 -2.75 -4.88 -11.39
N ALA A 17 -3.21 -4.14 -10.38
CA ALA A 17 -4.62 -3.98 -10.09
C ALA A 17 -5.33 -3.18 -11.20
N VAL A 18 -4.71 -2.12 -11.71
CA VAL A 18 -5.25 -1.32 -12.82
C VAL A 18 -5.31 -2.16 -14.11
N GLU A 19 -4.27 -2.91 -14.47
CA GLU A 19 -4.34 -3.77 -15.66
C GLU A 19 -5.43 -4.84 -15.56
N ARG A 20 -5.69 -5.36 -14.36
CA ARG A 20 -6.75 -6.34 -14.11
C ARG A 20 -8.17 -5.77 -14.15
N VAL A 21 -8.32 -4.46 -13.94
CA VAL A 21 -9.59 -3.76 -14.21
C VAL A 21 -9.81 -3.65 -15.72
N VAL A 22 -8.75 -3.37 -16.48
CA VAL A 22 -8.80 -3.26 -17.96
C VAL A 22 -9.02 -4.61 -18.63
N GLU A 23 -8.36 -5.66 -18.15
CA GLU A 23 -8.44 -7.03 -18.65
C GLU A 23 -8.92 -7.99 -17.54
N PRO A 24 -10.25 -8.12 -17.33
CA PRO A 24 -10.81 -8.95 -16.26
C PRO A 24 -10.43 -10.44 -16.34
N ARG A 25 -10.00 -10.92 -17.52
CA ARG A 25 -9.51 -12.31 -17.71
C ARG A 25 -8.22 -12.61 -16.94
N LEU A 26 -7.55 -11.59 -16.42
CA LEU A 26 -6.33 -11.70 -15.61
C LEU A 26 -6.60 -11.84 -14.10
N GLN A 27 -7.86 -11.73 -13.68
CA GLN A 27 -8.25 -11.97 -12.29
C GLN A 27 -7.94 -13.43 -11.90
N GLY A 28 -7.34 -13.64 -10.73
CA GLY A 28 -6.96 -14.98 -10.27
C GLY A 28 -5.72 -15.58 -10.94
N ARG A 29 -5.03 -14.85 -11.83
CA ARG A 29 -3.88 -15.37 -12.60
C ARG A 29 -2.58 -14.65 -12.26
N PRO A 30 -1.41 -15.31 -12.20
CA PRO A 30 -0.15 -14.63 -11.98
C PRO A 30 0.14 -13.61 -13.10
N VAL A 31 0.23 -12.33 -12.75
CA VAL A 31 0.54 -11.21 -13.64
C VAL A 31 1.80 -10.50 -13.17
N LEU A 32 2.66 -10.13 -14.11
CA LEU A 32 3.85 -9.32 -13.91
C LEU A 32 3.77 -8.08 -14.79
N ILE A 33 4.08 -6.92 -14.23
CA ILE A 33 4.28 -5.69 -14.99
C ILE A 33 5.78 -5.50 -15.17
N ALA A 34 6.27 -5.46 -16.41
CA ALA A 34 7.69 -5.24 -16.70
C ALA A 34 7.91 -4.77 -18.15
N PRO A 35 8.97 -3.99 -18.41
CA PRO A 35 9.32 -3.61 -19.78
C PRO A 35 9.59 -4.82 -20.67
N GLU A 36 9.04 -4.82 -21.88
CA GLU A 36 9.29 -5.85 -22.88
C GLU A 36 10.68 -5.70 -23.52
N GLY A 37 11.18 -6.78 -24.13
CA GLY A 37 12.34 -6.75 -25.03
C GLY A 37 13.71 -6.50 -24.39
N SER A 38 13.80 -6.21 -23.09
CA SER A 38 15.07 -5.98 -22.41
C SER A 38 15.56 -7.22 -21.67
N SER A 39 16.78 -7.66 -21.98
CA SER A 39 17.48 -8.73 -21.24
C SER A 39 17.74 -8.38 -19.76
N ARG A 40 17.71 -7.08 -19.44
CA ARG A 40 17.86 -6.52 -18.09
C ARG A 40 16.52 -6.10 -17.47
N ALA A 41 15.39 -6.48 -18.06
CA ALA A 41 14.07 -6.16 -17.51
C ALA A 41 13.90 -6.76 -16.10
N VAL A 42 13.38 -5.93 -15.21
CA VAL A 42 13.01 -6.30 -13.85
C VAL A 42 11.51 -6.12 -13.65
N VAL A 43 10.94 -6.88 -12.71
CA VAL A 43 9.54 -6.76 -12.31
C VAL A 43 9.29 -5.38 -11.70
N TYR A 44 8.44 -4.59 -12.33
CA TYR A 44 7.98 -3.29 -11.84
C TYR A 44 6.89 -3.46 -10.78
N ASP A 45 5.89 -4.29 -11.06
CA ASP A 45 4.79 -4.63 -10.16
C ASP A 45 4.28 -6.04 -10.44
N MET A 46 3.45 -6.61 -9.56
CA MET A 46 2.96 -7.97 -9.72
C MET A 46 1.65 -8.24 -9.01
N SER A 47 0.88 -9.21 -9.49
CA SER A 47 -0.27 -9.72 -8.74
C SER A 47 0.13 -10.48 -7.47
N GLU A 48 -0.79 -10.56 -6.52
CA GLU A 48 -0.71 -11.40 -5.31
C GLU A 48 -0.36 -12.87 -5.63
N GLU A 49 -0.93 -13.46 -6.68
CA GLU A 49 -0.65 -14.82 -7.11
C GLU A 49 0.82 -14.99 -7.49
N ALA A 50 1.38 -14.04 -8.23
CA ALA A 50 2.82 -13.99 -8.54
C ALA A 50 3.67 -13.74 -7.28
N TYR A 51 3.21 -12.90 -6.35
CA TYR A 51 3.88 -12.66 -5.08
C TYR A 51 4.00 -13.95 -4.24
N ARG A 52 2.96 -14.79 -4.21
CA ARG A 52 2.97 -16.11 -3.52
C ARG A 52 3.98 -17.09 -4.12
N HIS A 53 4.30 -16.97 -5.40
CA HIS A 53 5.42 -17.70 -6.04
C HIS A 53 6.81 -17.13 -5.68
N GLY A 54 6.89 -16.23 -4.69
CA GLY A 54 8.13 -15.63 -4.22
C GLY A 54 8.70 -14.59 -5.18
N ILE A 55 7.93 -14.11 -6.16
CA ILE A 55 8.38 -13.03 -7.03
C ILE A 55 8.35 -11.73 -6.21
N ARG A 56 9.31 -10.82 -6.41
CA ARG A 56 9.37 -9.50 -5.76
C ARG A 56 9.69 -8.39 -6.77
N LYS A 57 9.31 -7.14 -6.48
CA LYS A 57 9.71 -5.97 -7.29
C LYS A 57 11.23 -5.90 -7.41
N GLY A 58 11.72 -5.48 -8.57
CA GLY A 58 13.15 -5.48 -8.89
C GLY A 58 13.75 -6.85 -9.25
N MET A 59 12.98 -7.94 -9.15
CA MET A 59 13.46 -9.27 -9.59
C MET A 59 13.65 -9.31 -11.11
N PRO A 60 14.78 -9.84 -11.64
CA PRO A 60 14.94 -10.04 -13.09
C PRO A 60 13.84 -10.93 -13.67
N ILE A 61 13.27 -10.55 -14.82
CA ILE A 61 12.12 -11.25 -15.41
C ILE A 61 12.43 -12.72 -15.71
N ARG A 62 13.65 -13.03 -16.19
CA ARG A 62 14.08 -14.43 -16.38
C ARG A 62 14.09 -15.24 -15.08
N LYS A 63 14.34 -14.61 -13.92
CA LYS A 63 14.23 -15.29 -12.62
C LYS A 63 12.77 -15.42 -12.18
N ALA A 64 11.96 -14.40 -12.42
CA ALA A 64 10.52 -14.41 -12.14
C ALA A 64 9.80 -15.53 -12.93
N LEU A 65 10.03 -15.63 -14.23
CA LEU A 65 9.41 -16.65 -15.10
C LEU A 65 9.90 -18.07 -14.79
N ARG A 66 11.12 -18.24 -14.26
CA ARG A 66 11.54 -19.55 -13.72
C ARG A 66 10.78 -19.94 -12.46
N ARG A 67 10.38 -18.96 -11.63
CA ARG A 67 9.58 -19.20 -10.41
C ARG A 67 8.09 -19.41 -10.71
N CYS A 68 7.58 -18.74 -11.74
CA CYS A 68 6.19 -18.87 -12.17
C CYS A 68 6.13 -18.91 -13.70
N PRO A 69 6.32 -20.10 -14.32
CA PRO A 69 6.32 -20.25 -15.78
C PRO A 69 4.99 -19.88 -16.45
N GLY A 70 3.88 -19.95 -15.72
CA GLY A 70 2.54 -19.58 -16.20
C GLY A 70 2.20 -18.09 -16.05
N ALA A 71 3.13 -17.25 -15.61
CA ALA A 71 2.85 -15.83 -15.40
C ALA A 71 2.68 -15.06 -16.71
N THR A 72 1.64 -14.26 -16.80
CA THR A 72 1.43 -13.30 -17.88
C THR A 72 2.27 -12.05 -17.62
N VAL A 73 3.08 -11.65 -18.59
CA VAL A 73 3.86 -10.42 -18.53
C VAL A 73 3.17 -9.35 -19.36
N LEU A 74 2.99 -8.16 -18.78
CA LEU A 74 2.46 -6.99 -19.46
C LEU A 74 3.46 -5.82 -19.40
N PRO A 75 3.55 -5.00 -20.44
CA PRO A 75 4.33 -3.77 -20.38
C PRO A 75 3.67 -2.77 -19.41
N PRO A 76 4.45 -1.89 -18.75
CA PRO A 76 3.89 -0.83 -17.93
C PRO A 76 3.17 0.21 -18.80
N HIS A 77 2.02 0.70 -18.33
CA HIS A 77 1.27 1.79 -18.94
C HIS A 77 1.13 2.99 -17.97
N PRO A 78 2.19 3.82 -17.79
CA PRO A 78 2.21 4.92 -16.82
C PRO A 78 0.99 5.85 -16.90
N ASP A 79 0.57 6.24 -18.11
CA ASP A 79 -0.59 7.11 -18.32
C ASP A 79 -1.89 6.49 -17.77
N ARG A 80 -2.04 5.16 -17.84
CA ARG A 80 -3.21 4.48 -17.25
C ARG A 80 -3.18 4.58 -15.73
N TYR A 81 -2.00 4.39 -15.13
CA TYR A 81 -1.83 4.43 -13.67
C TYR A 81 -2.03 5.84 -13.13
N GLU A 82 -1.55 6.87 -13.84
CA GLU A 82 -1.79 8.27 -13.49
C GLU A 82 -3.29 8.63 -13.56
N ARG A 83 -3.99 8.22 -14.62
CA ARG A 83 -5.45 8.43 -14.73
C ARG A 83 -6.20 7.72 -13.62
N ALA A 84 -5.84 6.47 -13.31
CA ALA A 84 -6.43 5.73 -12.20
C ALA A 84 -6.17 6.44 -10.85
N MET A 85 -4.97 7.01 -10.66
CA MET A 85 -4.65 7.73 -9.43
C MET A 85 -5.46 9.04 -9.30
N ARG A 86 -5.64 9.78 -10.40
CA ARG A 86 -6.50 10.99 -10.41
C ARG A 86 -7.95 10.66 -10.08
N ALA A 87 -8.52 9.63 -10.71
CA ALA A 87 -9.88 9.19 -10.41
C ALA A 87 -10.01 8.68 -8.95
N PHE A 88 -8.97 8.02 -8.42
CA PHE A 88 -8.97 7.60 -7.02
C PHE A 88 -8.98 8.79 -6.06
N LEU A 89 -8.20 9.84 -6.35
CA LEU A 89 -8.21 11.10 -5.61
C LEU A 89 -9.58 11.78 -5.69
N GLU A 90 -10.21 11.83 -6.87
CA GLU A 90 -11.52 12.46 -7.07
C GLU A 90 -12.60 11.85 -6.18
N HIS A 91 -12.55 10.54 -5.90
CA HIS A 91 -13.46 9.90 -4.96
C HIS A 91 -13.18 10.21 -3.48
N ALA A 92 -12.02 10.75 -3.16
CA ALA A 92 -11.59 11.09 -1.80
C ALA A 92 -11.82 12.59 -1.48
N LEU A 93 -11.67 13.48 -2.48
CA LEU A 93 -11.80 14.94 -2.35
C LEU A 93 -13.07 15.44 -1.63
N PRO A 94 -14.26 14.84 -1.81
CA PRO A 94 -15.47 15.32 -1.15
C PRO A 94 -15.44 15.22 0.39
N TYR A 95 -14.53 14.42 0.95
CA TYR A 95 -14.53 14.08 2.38
C TYR A 95 -13.51 14.86 3.21
N SER A 96 -12.50 15.45 2.56
CA SER A 96 -11.53 16.32 3.23
C SER A 96 -10.78 17.16 2.20
N PRO A 97 -10.50 18.45 2.49
CA PRO A 97 -9.55 19.24 1.71
C PRO A 97 -8.09 18.89 2.02
N LEU A 98 -7.82 18.15 3.11
CA LEU A 98 -6.48 17.78 3.57
C LEU A 98 -6.12 16.37 3.07
N ILE A 99 -5.73 16.29 1.80
CA ILE A 99 -5.33 15.05 1.14
C ILE A 99 -3.90 15.15 0.65
N GLU A 100 -3.13 14.10 0.91
CA GLU A 100 -1.77 13.97 0.41
C GLU A 100 -1.59 12.68 -0.39
N ILE A 101 -0.85 12.83 -1.50
CA ILE A 101 -0.45 11.75 -2.40
C ILE A 101 1.06 11.57 -2.22
N THR A 102 1.52 10.35 -1.96
CA THR A 102 2.96 10.09 -1.84
C THR A 102 3.62 9.78 -3.18
N ASP A 103 2.91 9.08 -4.04
CA ASP A 103 3.39 8.54 -5.30
C ASP A 103 2.19 8.08 -6.16
N CYS A 104 2.37 8.01 -7.48
CA CYS A 104 1.38 7.46 -8.42
C CYS A 104 1.28 5.92 -8.30
N ARG A 105 1.22 5.40 -7.07
CA ARG A 105 1.25 3.98 -6.72
C ARG A 105 0.09 3.56 -5.82
N GLY A 106 -1.03 4.30 -5.87
CA GLY A 106 -2.27 3.93 -5.21
C GLY A 106 -2.34 4.27 -3.72
N HIS A 107 -1.56 5.25 -3.25
CA HIS A 107 -1.54 5.69 -1.86
C HIS A 107 -2.19 7.07 -1.66
N LEU A 108 -3.11 7.16 -0.70
CA LEU A 108 -3.73 8.42 -0.27
C LEU A 108 -3.71 8.53 1.26
N PHE A 109 -3.32 9.70 1.77
CA PHE A 109 -3.50 10.10 3.16
C PHE A 109 -4.57 11.18 3.24
N LEU A 110 -5.58 10.96 4.06
CA LEU A 110 -6.67 11.90 4.31
C LEU A 110 -6.68 12.26 5.79
N ASP A 111 -6.52 13.53 6.11
CA ASP A 111 -6.81 14.02 7.46
C ASP A 111 -8.31 14.33 7.55
N VAL A 112 -9.03 13.56 8.36
CA VAL A 112 -10.47 13.71 8.58
C VAL A 112 -10.78 14.25 9.97
N THR A 113 -9.81 14.90 10.60
CA THR A 113 -9.96 15.50 11.92
C THR A 113 -11.09 16.52 11.93
N GLY A 114 -12.09 16.28 12.79
CA GLY A 114 -13.23 17.19 12.96
C GLY A 114 -14.34 17.06 11.93
N THR A 115 -14.27 16.12 10.99
CA THR A 115 -15.33 15.92 9.99
C THR A 115 -16.46 15.00 10.47
N GLY A 116 -16.37 14.49 11.70
CA GLY A 116 -17.29 13.48 12.23
C GLY A 116 -18.77 13.88 12.24
N ARG A 117 -19.09 15.17 12.42
CA ARG A 117 -20.49 15.66 12.34
C ARG A 117 -21.07 15.59 10.93
N LEU A 118 -20.23 15.66 9.90
CA LEU A 118 -20.65 15.63 8.49
C LEU A 118 -20.70 14.20 7.95
N PHE A 119 -19.72 13.37 8.32
CA PHE A 119 -19.51 12.08 7.66
C PHE A 119 -19.64 10.87 8.57
N GLY A 120 -19.79 11.07 9.89
CA GLY A 120 -19.82 10.01 10.89
C GLY A 120 -18.42 9.63 11.38
N PRO A 121 -18.28 8.52 12.12
CA PRO A 121 -17.01 8.03 12.62
C PRO A 121 -15.97 7.83 11.49
N PRO A 122 -14.67 8.12 11.71
CA PRO A 122 -13.64 7.95 10.71
C PRO A 122 -13.54 6.53 10.08
N PRO A 123 -13.72 5.42 10.83
CA PRO A 123 -13.77 4.09 10.23
C PRO A 123 -14.91 3.91 9.21
N ASP A 124 -16.11 4.42 9.52
CA ASP A 124 -17.26 4.36 8.62
C ASP A 124 -17.03 5.17 7.35
N LEU A 125 -16.37 6.33 7.49
CA LEU A 125 -15.95 7.16 6.37
C LEU A 125 -14.92 6.44 5.49
N ALA A 126 -13.88 5.84 6.06
CA ALA A 126 -12.89 5.07 5.33
C ALA A 126 -13.51 3.90 4.57
N TRP A 127 -14.41 3.15 5.22
CA TRP A 127 -15.17 2.07 4.60
C TRP A 127 -16.05 2.57 3.44
N ARG A 128 -16.72 3.72 3.61
CA ARG A 128 -17.54 4.34 2.57
C ARG A 128 -16.70 4.73 1.34
N ILE A 129 -15.54 5.35 1.55
CA ILE A 129 -14.61 5.69 0.47
C ILE A 129 -14.17 4.42 -0.26
N ARG A 130 -13.76 3.39 0.47
CA ARG A 130 -13.42 2.08 -0.11
C ARG A 130 -14.56 1.52 -0.96
N LYS A 131 -15.79 1.52 -0.45
CA LYS A 131 -16.96 1.00 -1.17
C LYS A 131 -17.18 1.76 -2.47
N THR A 132 -17.13 3.09 -2.44
CA THR A 132 -17.28 3.95 -3.61
C THR A 132 -16.21 3.67 -4.66
N VAL A 133 -14.94 3.60 -4.26
CA VAL A 133 -13.81 3.32 -5.15
C VAL A 133 -13.95 1.92 -5.76
N ARG A 134 -14.35 0.94 -4.97
CA ARG A 134 -14.60 -0.42 -5.47
C ARG A 134 -15.72 -0.48 -6.49
N SER A 135 -16.83 0.20 -6.25
CA SER A 135 -17.95 0.21 -7.20
C SER A 135 -17.65 1.01 -8.46
N ALA A 136 -16.96 2.15 -8.34
CA ALA A 136 -16.75 3.07 -9.46
C ALA A 136 -15.54 2.69 -10.32
N MET A 137 -14.49 2.15 -9.71
CA MET A 137 -13.20 1.90 -10.38
C MET A 137 -12.85 0.41 -10.49
N GLY A 138 -13.56 -0.47 -9.80
CA GLY A 138 -13.18 -1.89 -9.68
C GLY A 138 -11.92 -2.13 -8.83
N LEU A 139 -11.36 -1.08 -8.22
CA LEU A 139 -10.19 -1.17 -7.34
C LEU A 139 -10.61 -1.37 -5.89
N ASN A 140 -9.92 -2.24 -5.16
CA ASN A 140 -10.24 -2.56 -3.77
C ASN A 140 -9.15 -2.04 -2.83
N PRO A 141 -9.19 -0.76 -2.40
CA PRO A 141 -8.20 -0.24 -1.49
C PRO A 141 -8.29 -0.90 -0.11
N ILE A 142 -7.14 -1.28 0.42
CA ILE A 142 -6.89 -1.49 1.85
C ILE A 142 -7.03 -0.14 2.53
N TRP A 143 -7.50 -0.10 3.76
CA TRP A 143 -7.61 1.16 4.50
C TRP A 143 -7.21 1.01 5.95
N SER A 144 -6.86 2.12 6.58
CA SER A 144 -6.67 2.19 8.02
C SER A 144 -7.05 3.56 8.55
N VAL A 145 -7.27 3.64 9.85
CA VAL A 145 -7.44 4.89 10.60
C VAL A 145 -6.42 4.90 11.73
N ALA A 146 -5.65 5.97 11.86
CA ALA A 146 -4.70 6.12 12.96
C ALA A 146 -4.50 7.60 13.35
N PRO A 147 -3.84 7.88 14.50
CA PRO A 147 -3.63 9.26 14.95
C PRO A 147 -2.60 10.05 14.13
N ASN A 148 -1.79 9.35 13.33
CA ASN A 148 -0.78 9.96 12.47
C ASN A 148 -0.51 9.12 11.20
N LYS A 149 0.19 9.72 10.22
CA LYS A 149 0.45 9.08 8.92
C LYS A 149 1.37 7.87 9.01
N LEU A 150 2.34 7.87 9.93
CA LEU A 150 3.29 6.77 10.08
C LEU A 150 2.53 5.49 10.45
N THR A 151 1.74 5.54 11.52
CA THR A 151 1.00 4.39 12.02
C THR A 151 -0.11 3.97 11.05
N ALA A 152 -0.80 4.92 10.40
CA ALA A 152 -1.75 4.59 9.33
C ALA A 152 -1.09 3.85 8.15
N LYS A 153 0.08 4.31 7.69
CA LYS A 153 0.82 3.65 6.59
C LYS A 153 1.30 2.26 6.99
N VAL A 154 1.78 2.08 8.22
CA VAL A 154 2.24 0.79 8.73
C VAL A 154 1.05 -0.18 8.88
N ALA A 155 -0.08 0.28 9.40
CA ALA A 155 -1.32 -0.49 9.50
C ALA A 155 -1.72 -1.11 8.16
N THR A 156 -1.81 -0.31 7.09
CA THR A 156 -2.19 -0.88 5.77
C THR A 156 -1.15 -1.84 5.19
N ARG A 157 0.12 -1.78 5.61
CA ARG A 157 1.15 -2.75 5.18
C ARG A 157 0.92 -4.13 5.81
N ILE A 158 0.46 -4.19 7.06
CA ILE A 158 0.24 -5.44 7.80
C ILE A 158 -0.94 -6.22 7.24
N VAL A 159 -2.00 -5.52 6.82
CA VAL A 159 -3.24 -6.12 6.32
C VAL A 159 -3.26 -6.29 4.79
N LYS A 160 -2.10 -6.23 4.13
CA LYS A 160 -2.00 -6.55 2.69
C LYS A 160 -2.31 -8.03 2.44
N PRO A 161 -2.94 -8.39 1.29
CA PRO A 161 -3.34 -7.52 0.17
C PRO A 161 -4.77 -6.95 0.28
N ALA A 162 -5.52 -7.31 1.32
CA ALA A 162 -6.88 -6.83 1.57
C ALA A 162 -7.18 -6.85 3.07
N GLY A 163 -7.76 -5.78 3.59
CA GLY A 163 -8.20 -5.70 4.97
C GLY A 163 -8.24 -4.26 5.47
N GLU A 164 -8.41 -4.13 6.79
CA GLU A 164 -8.45 -2.86 7.48
C GLU A 164 -7.81 -2.96 8.86
N TYR A 165 -7.37 -1.81 9.38
CA TYR A 165 -6.85 -1.71 10.74
C TYR A 165 -7.15 -0.33 11.34
N ILE A 166 -7.51 -0.28 12.61
CA ILE A 166 -7.80 0.95 13.33
C ILE A 166 -6.85 1.02 14.53
N ILE A 167 -6.21 2.17 14.71
CA ILE A 167 -5.31 2.45 15.82
C ILE A 167 -5.89 3.63 16.59
N GLY A 168 -6.20 3.44 17.87
CA GLY A 168 -6.65 4.50 18.76
C GLY A 168 -5.52 5.45 19.16
N ALA A 169 -5.88 6.65 19.60
CA ALA A 169 -4.92 7.58 20.18
C ALA A 169 -4.32 6.99 21.46
N GLY A 170 -2.98 6.99 21.55
CA GLY A 170 -2.23 6.39 22.65
C GLY A 170 -1.84 4.93 22.42
N GLU A 171 -2.34 4.28 21.37
CA GLU A 171 -2.01 2.88 21.04
C GLU A 171 -0.82 2.76 20.09
N GLU A 172 -0.28 3.87 19.58
CA GLU A 172 0.73 3.88 18.51
C GLU A 172 2.00 3.11 18.89
N GLU A 173 2.51 3.32 20.11
CA GLU A 173 3.71 2.65 20.59
C GLU A 173 3.49 1.15 20.74
N THR A 174 2.38 0.76 21.39
CA THR A 174 2.01 -0.65 21.58
C THR A 174 1.80 -1.36 20.25
N PHE A 175 1.20 -0.68 19.29
CA PHE A 175 1.02 -1.17 17.93
C PHE A 175 2.35 -1.35 17.18
N LEU A 176 3.26 -0.38 17.26
CA LEU A 176 4.53 -0.41 16.53
C LEU A 176 5.54 -1.37 17.14
N ALA A 177 5.63 -1.44 18.48
CA ALA A 177 6.65 -2.16 19.22
C ALA A 177 6.92 -3.61 18.74
N PRO A 178 5.91 -4.48 18.50
CA PRO A 178 6.15 -5.86 18.07
C PRO A 178 6.47 -6.00 16.57
N LEU A 179 6.42 -4.92 15.79
CA LEU A 179 6.55 -5.01 14.34
C LEU A 179 8.02 -5.08 13.91
N PRO A 180 8.33 -5.83 12.84
CA PRO A 180 9.65 -5.84 12.27
C PRO A 180 9.97 -4.50 11.57
N LEU A 181 11.23 -4.08 11.64
CA LEU A 181 11.71 -2.77 11.15
C LEU A 181 11.43 -2.54 9.65
N HIS A 182 11.41 -3.61 8.83
CA HIS A 182 11.14 -3.50 7.39
C HIS A 182 9.72 -2.99 7.06
N LEU A 183 8.80 -2.99 8.04
CA LEU A 183 7.46 -2.42 7.87
C LEU A 183 7.45 -0.91 8.06
N ILE A 184 8.50 -0.31 8.64
CA ILE A 184 8.59 1.13 8.87
C ILE A 184 8.93 1.83 7.55
N PRO A 185 8.12 2.82 7.11
CA PRO A 185 8.43 3.64 5.96
C PRO A 185 9.76 4.38 6.14
N GLY A 186 10.61 4.36 5.11
CA GLY A 186 11.92 5.00 5.13
C GLY A 186 13.06 4.12 5.62
N ILE A 187 12.79 2.92 6.14
CA ILE A 187 13.82 1.90 6.40
C ILE A 187 14.00 1.06 5.14
N GLU A 188 15.16 1.20 4.50
CA GLU A 188 15.50 0.52 3.25
C GLU A 188 16.38 -0.73 3.50
N SER A 189 16.65 -1.48 2.43
CA SER A 189 17.41 -2.74 2.54
C SER A 189 18.82 -2.57 3.13
N GLU A 190 19.44 -1.41 2.93
CA GLU A 190 20.76 -1.12 3.49
C GLU A 190 20.68 -0.80 4.99
N ASP A 191 19.65 -0.07 5.41
CA ASP A 191 19.40 0.20 6.83
C ASP A 191 19.10 -1.10 7.59
N LEU A 192 18.31 -2.00 7.00
CA LEU A 192 18.00 -3.30 7.59
C LEU A 192 19.24 -4.17 7.81
N LYS A 193 20.23 -4.11 6.90
CA LYS A 193 21.52 -4.80 7.12
C LYS A 193 22.23 -4.22 8.34
N ARG A 194 22.33 -2.90 8.42
CA ARG A 194 22.96 -2.21 9.55
C ARG A 194 22.26 -2.53 10.87
N PHE A 195 20.93 -2.48 10.91
CA PHE A 195 20.17 -2.90 12.09
C PHE A 195 20.44 -4.35 12.46
N SER A 196 20.51 -5.25 11.47
CA SER A 196 20.85 -6.66 11.67
C SER A 196 22.25 -6.85 12.25
N ASP A 197 23.24 -6.03 11.88
CA ASP A 197 24.59 -6.09 12.46
C ASP A 197 24.59 -5.81 13.97
N PHE A 198 23.58 -5.08 14.47
CA PHE A 198 23.35 -4.82 15.89
C PHE A 198 22.29 -5.72 16.53
N ASN A 199 21.86 -6.79 15.85
CA ASN A 199 20.77 -7.68 16.27
C ASN A 199 19.42 -6.98 16.50
N LEU A 200 19.15 -5.91 15.76
CA LEU A 200 17.91 -5.15 15.83
C LEU A 200 17.01 -5.59 14.67
N THR A 201 15.89 -6.22 15.00
CA THR A 201 14.92 -6.73 14.01
C THR A 201 13.55 -6.06 14.18
N TYR A 202 13.20 -5.71 15.41
CA TYR A 202 11.88 -5.18 15.78
C TYR A 202 11.96 -3.72 16.25
N VAL A 203 10.85 -3.00 16.09
CA VAL A 203 10.75 -1.58 16.49
C VAL A 203 11.06 -1.40 17.98
N ARG A 204 10.54 -2.29 18.85
CA ARG A 204 10.82 -2.24 20.30
C ARG A 204 12.30 -2.31 20.66
N GLU A 205 13.12 -2.92 19.81
CA GLU A 205 14.56 -3.06 20.04
C GLU A 205 15.27 -1.77 19.67
N ALA A 206 14.93 -1.21 18.50
CA ALA A 206 15.45 0.08 18.07
C ALA A 206 15.00 1.23 18.99
N ALA A 207 13.77 1.21 19.50
CA ALA A 207 13.24 2.24 20.40
C ALA A 207 13.91 2.29 21.78
N ARG A 208 14.70 1.27 22.14
CA ARG A 208 15.46 1.21 23.40
C ARG A 208 16.87 1.78 23.27
N LEU A 209 17.32 2.12 22.06
CA LEU A 209 18.58 2.82 21.86
C LEU A 209 18.43 4.23 22.43
N SER A 210 19.33 4.61 23.32
CA SER A 210 19.45 6.01 23.76
C SER A 210 19.98 6.87 22.61
N GLU A 211 19.61 8.16 22.63
CA GLU A 211 20.26 9.19 21.80
C GLU A 211 21.76 9.31 22.11
#